data_AF-A0A7C1Z0C0-F1
#
_entry.id   AF-A0A7C1Z0C0-F1
#
_cell.length_a   1.000
_cell.length_b   1.000
_cell.length_c   1.000
_cell.angle_alpha   90.00
_cell.angle_beta   90.00
_cell.angle_gamma   90.00
#
_symmetry.space_group_name_H-M   'P 1'
#
loop_
_entity.id
_entity.type
_entity.pdbx_description
1 polymer ?
#
loop_
_entity_poly.entity_id
_entity_poly.type
_entity_poly.pdbx_seq_one_letter_code
_entity_poly.pdbx_strand_id
1 'polypeptide(L)'
;MNKDEKLNFSSDDLQKAIKNAEIRFMQIKIEIVIIEADNELKEARSIQKKDLRKAIQMVNGIILKYSEAKEKANKNKLFKPLSETLETRVINCRKFQHMLQEKMDKLIGITPISKKITVDEIKVDSEIPSVIKEEEKKPVLSIIREFEFIGGQIRFKVGLKNNTQYSLTSLKITFDIPKALKWILHEPGYERKGDSLLISKLGVNEKKALSLYLEPINCMESPINATVSFFDVRDKPHALTMKPKMISITCPIFFTEVDANLARVKSLRRRLTHHDKKIFPLIKSNESLSIFASIVSVLEKFDIKSTFKDFSEEDRFGEAWFYGITKVKKNQIVIYVLLDGENKKVEIEVSGNDEPQITAFLAEIGDRTRKQLIHNKIIDIEDDFYDIRVSILSKLCPYCYTSISGDQVQKFIDGKLIQCTNCNVELKVNEK
;
A
#
# COMPACT_ATOMS: atom_id res chain seq x y z
N MET A 1 -16.18 -19.55 74.17
CA MET A 1 -16.48 -19.58 72.72
C MET A 1 -17.20 -18.29 72.37
N ASN A 2 -16.49 -17.27 71.92
CA ASN A 2 -17.12 -16.06 71.39
C ASN A 2 -17.56 -16.35 69.96
N LYS A 3 -18.89 -16.45 69.78
CA LYS A 3 -19.56 -16.42 68.48
C LYS A 3 -19.82 -14.96 68.13
N ASP A 4 -19.68 -14.63 66.85
CA ASP A 4 -20.06 -13.37 66.20
C ASP A 4 -18.95 -12.34 65.96
N GLU A 5 -17.85 -12.75 65.31
CA GLU A 5 -17.12 -11.84 64.43
C GLU A 5 -17.86 -11.75 63.07
N LYS A 6 -18.69 -10.72 62.90
CA LYS A 6 -19.26 -10.36 61.59
C LYS A 6 -18.14 -9.79 60.72
N LEU A 7 -17.70 -10.57 59.72
CA LEU A 7 -16.81 -10.11 58.66
C LEU A 7 -17.52 -9.02 57.82
N ASN A 8 -17.24 -7.76 58.11
CA ASN A 8 -17.68 -6.63 57.30
C ASN A 8 -16.72 -6.44 56.11
N PHE A 9 -17.03 -7.05 54.96
CA PHE A 9 -16.34 -6.72 53.70
C PHE A 9 -16.89 -5.40 53.17
N SER A 10 -15.99 -4.48 52.79
CA SER A 10 -16.38 -3.25 52.10
C SER A 10 -16.92 -3.58 50.70
N SER A 11 -17.86 -2.78 50.20
CA SER A 11 -18.33 -2.86 48.80
C SER A 11 -17.15 -2.80 47.80
N ASP A 12 -16.11 -2.04 48.14
CA ASP A 12 -14.91 -1.89 47.29
C ASP A 12 -14.10 -3.19 47.23
N ASP A 13 -14.02 -3.95 48.32
CA ASP A 13 -13.33 -5.24 48.37
C ASP A 13 -14.03 -6.27 47.47
N LEU A 14 -15.37 -6.25 47.48
CA LEU A 14 -16.18 -7.11 46.62
C LEU A 14 -15.97 -6.77 45.13
N GLN A 15 -16.01 -5.49 44.77
CA GLN A 15 -15.77 -5.05 43.38
C GLN A 15 -14.36 -5.42 42.90
N LYS A 16 -13.36 -5.28 43.76
CA LYS A 16 -11.98 -5.68 43.45
C LYS A 16 -11.87 -7.20 43.26
N ALA A 17 -12.56 -8.00 44.09
CA ALA A 17 -12.60 -9.45 43.95
C ALA A 17 -13.26 -9.88 42.63
N ILE A 18 -14.37 -9.25 42.24
CA ILE A 18 -15.07 -9.52 40.97
C ILE A 18 -14.15 -9.22 39.79
N LYS A 19 -13.52 -8.04 39.76
CA LYS A 19 -12.59 -7.66 38.69
C LYS A 19 -11.41 -8.62 38.58
N ASN A 20 -10.87 -9.08 39.71
CA ASN A 20 -9.79 -10.08 39.73
C ASN A 20 -10.26 -11.44 39.20
N ALA A 21 -11.48 -11.86 39.52
CA ALA A 21 -12.07 -13.09 39.00
C ALA A 21 -12.28 -13.03 37.48
N GLU A 22 -12.76 -11.89 36.95
CA GLU A 22 -12.91 -11.66 35.52
C GLU A 22 -11.56 -11.74 34.78
N ILE A 23 -10.51 -11.12 35.33
CA ILE A 23 -9.16 -11.19 34.78
C ILE A 23 -8.67 -12.66 34.74
N ARG A 24 -8.80 -13.40 35.84
CA ARG A 24 -8.42 -14.82 35.88
C ARG A 24 -9.20 -15.66 34.88
N PHE A 25 -10.49 -15.39 34.72
CA PHE A 25 -11.33 -16.08 33.75
C PHE A 25 -10.90 -15.82 32.31
N MET A 26 -10.52 -14.58 31.97
CA MET A 26 -9.95 -14.26 30.66
C MET A 26 -8.61 -14.98 30.42
N GLN A 27 -7.75 -15.05 31.43
CA GLN A 27 -6.49 -15.78 31.34
C GLN A 27 -6.71 -17.26 31.06
N ILE A 28 -7.59 -17.93 31.82
CA ILE A 28 -7.92 -19.35 31.64
C ILE A 28 -8.45 -19.62 30.23
N LYS A 29 -9.30 -18.74 29.69
CA LYS A 29 -9.80 -18.85 28.31
C LYS A 29 -8.67 -18.83 27.27
N ILE A 30 -7.66 -17.98 27.46
CA ILE A 30 -6.51 -17.91 26.56
C ILE A 30 -5.66 -19.17 26.69
N GLU A 31 -5.43 -19.65 27.91
CA GLU A 31 -4.65 -20.86 28.18
C GLU A 31 -5.29 -22.13 27.59
N ILE A 32 -6.63 -22.25 27.63
CA ILE A 32 -7.34 -23.36 26.98
C ILE A 32 -7.06 -23.37 25.47
N VAL A 33 -7.17 -22.22 24.79
CA VAL A 33 -6.86 -22.11 23.35
C VAL A 33 -5.42 -22.50 23.05
N ILE A 34 -4.48 -22.15 23.94
CA ILE A 34 -3.07 -22.52 23.81
C ILE A 34 -2.90 -24.04 23.89
N ILE A 35 -3.54 -24.70 24.87
CA ILE A 35 -3.46 -26.15 25.07
C ILE A 35 -4.04 -26.90 23.87
N GLU A 36 -5.19 -26.46 23.36
CA GLU A 36 -5.81 -27.03 22.16
C GLU A 36 -4.88 -26.90 20.94
N ALA A 37 -4.34 -25.71 20.71
CA ALA A 37 -3.40 -25.44 19.61
C ALA A 37 -2.10 -26.26 19.75
N ASP A 38 -1.60 -26.50 20.96
CA ASP A 38 -0.45 -27.37 21.21
C ASP A 38 -0.72 -28.84 20.88
N ASN A 39 -1.92 -29.33 21.22
CA ASN A 39 -2.32 -30.69 20.90
C ASN A 39 -2.47 -30.89 19.39
N GLU A 40 -3.09 -29.93 18.69
CA GLU A 40 -3.15 -29.93 17.23
C GLU A 40 -1.76 -29.86 16.59
N LEU A 41 -0.83 -29.10 17.18
CA LEU A 41 0.55 -29.02 16.67
C LEU A 41 1.30 -30.35 16.83
N LYS A 42 1.08 -31.08 17.93
CA LYS A 42 1.61 -32.44 18.10
C LYS A 42 1.04 -33.39 17.06
N GLU A 43 -0.24 -33.28 16.74
CA GLU A 43 -0.89 -34.07 15.70
C GLU A 43 -0.36 -33.72 14.30
N ALA A 44 -0.21 -32.43 13.97
CA ALA A 44 0.38 -32.00 12.71
C ALA A 44 1.81 -32.56 12.53
N ARG A 45 2.59 -32.64 13.62
CA ARG A 45 3.93 -33.25 13.62
C ARG A 45 3.92 -34.76 13.37
N SER A 46 2.89 -35.48 13.78
CA SER A 46 2.76 -36.92 13.50
C SER A 46 2.26 -37.16 12.06
N ILE A 47 1.32 -36.34 11.59
CA ILE A 47 0.72 -36.43 10.25
C ILE A 47 1.69 -36.05 9.13
N GLN A 48 2.68 -35.17 9.37
CA GLN A 48 3.61 -34.72 8.32
C GLN A 48 4.33 -35.85 7.57
N LYS A 49 4.47 -37.04 8.17
CA LYS A 49 5.10 -38.21 7.53
C LYS A 49 4.16 -38.94 6.56
N LYS A 50 2.84 -38.82 6.76
CA LYS A 50 1.79 -39.48 5.98
C LYS A 50 1.18 -38.55 4.94
N ASP A 51 0.85 -37.33 5.36
CA ASP A 51 0.19 -36.33 4.52
C ASP A 51 0.72 -34.94 4.85
N LEU A 52 1.64 -34.47 4.01
CA LEU A 52 2.30 -33.19 4.18
C LEU A 52 1.35 -32.01 3.94
N ARG A 53 0.37 -32.16 3.05
CA ARG A 53 -0.59 -31.09 2.71
C ARG A 53 -1.54 -30.85 3.87
N LYS A 54 -2.07 -31.92 4.46
CA LYS A 54 -2.90 -31.86 5.67
C LYS A 54 -2.14 -31.26 6.84
N ALA A 55 -0.87 -31.64 7.04
CA ALA A 55 -0.03 -31.05 8.09
C ALA A 55 0.15 -29.53 7.91
N ILE A 56 0.40 -29.04 6.69
CA ILE A 56 0.50 -27.60 6.41
C ILE A 56 -0.82 -26.87 6.72
N GLN A 57 -1.96 -27.44 6.32
CA GLN A 57 -3.27 -26.86 6.58
C GLN A 57 -3.56 -26.76 8.09
N MET A 58 -3.22 -27.79 8.87
CA MET A 58 -3.35 -27.77 10.33
C MET A 58 -2.48 -26.67 10.95
N VAL A 59 -1.22 -26.55 10.52
CA VAL A 59 -0.30 -25.50 11.04
C VAL A 59 -0.82 -24.10 10.76
N ASN A 60 -1.46 -23.86 9.61
CA ASN A 60 -2.12 -22.57 9.33
C ASN A 60 -3.25 -22.26 10.34
N GLY A 61 -4.10 -23.25 10.64
CA GLY A 61 -5.16 -23.11 11.65
C GLY A 61 -4.59 -22.80 13.04
N ILE A 62 -3.51 -23.48 13.43
CA ILE A 62 -2.81 -23.28 14.70
C ILE A 62 -2.21 -21.87 14.80
N ILE A 63 -1.59 -21.37 13.72
CA ILE A 63 -1.04 -20.00 13.67
C ILE A 63 -2.16 -18.97 13.89
N LEU A 64 -3.32 -19.17 13.28
CA LEU A 64 -4.48 -18.30 13.45
C LEU A 64 -4.95 -18.28 14.91
N LYS A 65 -5.15 -19.47 15.53
CA LYS A 65 -5.52 -19.60 16.95
C LYS A 65 -4.56 -18.87 17.88
N TYR A 66 -3.25 -19.04 17.70
CA TYR A 66 -2.26 -18.32 18.50
C TYR A 66 -2.30 -16.81 18.30
N SER A 67 -2.56 -16.35 17.07
CA SER A 67 -2.61 -14.93 16.74
C SER A 67 -3.85 -14.26 17.37
N GLU A 68 -5.01 -14.92 17.31
CA GLU A 68 -6.24 -14.46 17.99
C GLU A 68 -6.08 -14.45 19.52
N ALA A 69 -5.47 -15.49 20.09
CA ALA A 69 -5.15 -15.56 21.50
C ALA A 69 -4.21 -14.41 21.92
N LYS A 70 -3.22 -14.07 21.09
CA LYS A 70 -2.29 -12.95 21.32
C LYS A 70 -3.03 -11.62 21.32
N GLU A 71 -3.93 -11.40 20.35
CA GLU A 71 -4.74 -10.18 20.29
C GLU A 71 -5.61 -10.02 21.53
N LYS A 72 -6.24 -11.10 22.01
CA LYS A 72 -7.02 -11.10 23.26
C LYS A 72 -6.14 -10.77 24.47
N ALA A 73 -4.93 -11.34 24.55
CA ALA A 73 -3.98 -11.04 25.61
C ALA A 73 -3.56 -9.55 25.61
N ASN A 74 -3.31 -8.98 24.43
CA ASN A 74 -2.89 -7.57 24.28
C ASN A 74 -3.91 -6.54 24.77
N LYS A 75 -5.19 -6.91 24.88
CA LYS A 75 -6.25 -6.03 25.41
C LYS A 75 -6.10 -5.74 26.90
N ASN A 76 -5.34 -6.56 27.64
CA ASN A 76 -5.08 -6.38 29.07
C ASN A 76 -3.58 -6.29 29.36
N LYS A 77 -3.13 -5.17 29.91
CA LYS A 77 -1.71 -4.93 30.24
C LYS A 77 -1.11 -5.98 31.18
N LEU A 78 -1.93 -6.62 32.02
CA LEU A 78 -1.49 -7.68 32.94
C LEU A 78 -1.05 -8.96 32.20
N PHE A 79 -1.46 -9.16 30.95
CA PHE A 79 -1.13 -10.35 30.15
C PHE A 79 0.07 -10.16 29.22
N LYS A 80 0.90 -9.14 29.45
CA LYS A 80 2.10 -8.91 28.64
C LYS A 80 3.02 -10.16 28.53
N PRO A 81 3.36 -10.88 29.62
CA PRO A 81 4.19 -12.08 29.52
C PRO A 81 3.55 -13.22 28.71
N LEU A 82 2.22 -13.35 28.80
CA LEU A 82 1.45 -14.33 28.04
C LEU A 82 1.46 -14.01 26.54
N SER A 83 1.33 -12.72 26.19
CA SER A 83 1.43 -12.25 24.80
C SER A 83 2.80 -12.52 24.16
N GLU A 84 3.88 -12.29 24.90
CA GLU A 84 5.26 -12.59 24.46
C GLU A 84 5.48 -14.10 24.26
N THR A 85 4.88 -14.91 25.13
CA THR A 85 4.88 -16.38 25.00
C THR A 85 4.15 -16.83 23.73
N LEU A 86 2.97 -16.24 23.46
CA LEU A 86 2.18 -16.51 22.26
C LEU A 86 2.92 -16.09 20.98
N GLU A 87 3.60 -14.95 20.99
CA GLU A 87 4.44 -14.50 19.88
C GLU A 87 5.55 -15.49 19.54
N THR A 88 6.26 -15.97 20.55
CA THR A 88 7.30 -16.99 20.38
C THR A 88 6.73 -18.28 19.76
N ARG A 89 5.52 -18.69 20.18
CA ARG A 89 4.81 -19.85 19.61
C ARG A 89 4.40 -19.63 18.15
N VAL A 90 3.91 -18.44 17.78
CA VAL A 90 3.62 -18.09 16.37
C VAL A 90 4.87 -18.17 15.51
N ILE A 91 5.99 -17.60 15.98
CA ILE A 91 7.28 -17.65 15.26
C ILE A 91 7.73 -19.09 15.05
N ASN A 92 7.64 -19.94 16.08
CA ASN A 92 8.01 -21.35 15.98
C ASN A 92 7.10 -22.13 15.03
N CYS A 93 5.79 -21.86 15.01
CA CYS A 93 4.87 -22.46 14.06
C CYS A 93 5.16 -22.05 12.62
N ARG A 94 5.50 -20.78 12.36
CA ARG A 94 5.92 -20.31 11.03
C ARG A 94 7.21 -20.98 10.56
N LYS A 95 8.20 -21.17 11.45
CA LYS A 95 9.42 -21.94 11.12
C LYS A 95 9.08 -23.39 10.74
N PHE A 96 8.19 -24.03 11.50
CA PHE A 96 7.74 -25.39 11.21
C PHE A 96 6.96 -25.48 9.89
N GLN A 97 6.07 -24.52 9.61
CA GLN A 97 5.36 -24.40 8.34
C GLN A 97 6.31 -24.30 7.15
N HIS A 98 7.32 -23.43 7.24
CA HIS A 98 8.32 -23.26 6.18
C HIS A 98 9.08 -24.57 5.93
N MET A 99 9.48 -25.27 6.98
CA MET A 99 10.12 -26.59 6.86
C MET A 99 9.20 -27.61 6.17
N LEU A 100 7.88 -27.58 6.41
CA LEU A 100 6.93 -28.44 5.71
C LEU A 100 6.78 -28.05 4.23
N GLN A 101 6.75 -26.75 3.91
CA GLN A 101 6.70 -26.26 2.53
C GLN A 101 7.97 -26.69 1.75
N GLU A 102 9.15 -26.56 2.34
CA GLU A 102 10.39 -27.03 1.71
C GLU A 102 10.41 -28.54 1.45
N LYS A 103 9.79 -29.34 2.32
CA LYS A 103 9.61 -30.78 2.07
C LYS A 103 8.63 -31.02 0.92
N MET A 104 7.58 -30.21 0.78
CA MET A 104 6.61 -30.32 -0.30
C MET A 104 7.28 -30.02 -1.63
N ASP A 105 8.01 -28.90 -1.71
CA ASP A 105 8.71 -28.44 -2.90
C ASP A 105 9.70 -29.49 -3.41
N LYS A 106 10.43 -30.14 -2.51
CA LYS A 106 11.31 -31.28 -2.85
C LYS A 106 10.56 -32.47 -3.46
N LEU A 107 9.36 -32.79 -2.98
CA LEU A 107 8.56 -33.91 -3.50
C LEU A 107 8.01 -33.62 -4.90
N ILE A 108 7.69 -32.36 -5.19
CA ILE A 108 7.17 -31.93 -6.49
C ILE A 108 8.28 -31.59 -7.51
N GLY A 109 9.55 -31.82 -7.16
CA GLY A 109 10.69 -31.53 -8.04
C GLY A 109 10.95 -30.04 -8.26
N ILE A 110 10.32 -29.16 -7.47
CA ILE A 110 10.65 -27.74 -7.47
C ILE A 110 11.87 -27.57 -6.58
N THR A 111 13.02 -27.28 -7.18
CA THR A 111 14.24 -26.96 -6.44
C THR A 111 14.01 -25.70 -5.61
N PRO A 112 13.95 -25.77 -4.26
CA PRO A 112 13.74 -24.57 -3.45
C PRO A 112 15.03 -23.74 -3.50
N ILE A 113 14.92 -22.50 -3.98
CA ILE A 113 16.08 -21.58 -4.10
C ILE A 113 16.58 -21.10 -2.73
N SER A 114 15.92 -21.48 -1.62
CA SER A 114 16.51 -21.33 -0.27
C SER A 114 17.83 -22.10 -0.14
N LYS A 115 18.06 -23.15 -0.93
CA LYS A 115 19.41 -23.62 -1.24
C LYS A 115 20.00 -22.73 -2.33
N LYS A 116 20.89 -21.81 -1.92
CA LYS A 116 21.80 -21.06 -2.79
C LYS A 116 22.27 -21.98 -3.93
N ILE A 117 21.83 -21.69 -5.14
CA ILE A 117 22.32 -22.34 -6.35
C ILE A 117 23.80 -22.03 -6.43
N THR A 118 24.63 -23.04 -6.18
CA THR A 118 26.06 -23.00 -6.45
C THR A 118 26.26 -23.16 -7.95
N VAL A 119 26.86 -22.15 -8.58
CA VAL A 119 27.55 -22.36 -9.85
C VAL A 119 28.90 -22.92 -9.45
N ASP A 120 29.15 -24.19 -9.75
CA ASP A 120 30.46 -24.79 -9.55
C ASP A 120 31.45 -24.05 -10.45
N GLU A 121 32.33 -23.27 -9.83
CA GLU A 121 33.55 -22.78 -10.46
C GLU A 121 34.47 -23.99 -10.64
N ILE A 122 34.75 -24.32 -11.90
CA ILE A 122 35.80 -25.27 -12.26
C ILE A 122 37.12 -24.65 -11.79
N LYS A 123 37.67 -25.14 -10.67
CA LYS A 123 39.03 -24.87 -10.25
C LYS A 123 39.93 -26.00 -10.75
N VAL A 124 40.95 -25.61 -11.49
CA VAL A 124 42.14 -26.42 -11.73
C VAL A 124 42.94 -26.46 -10.42
N ASP A 125 43.40 -27.66 -10.07
CA ASP A 125 44.03 -27.99 -8.79
C ASP A 125 45.20 -27.07 -8.41
N SER A 126 45.19 -26.60 -7.16
CA SER A 126 46.38 -26.29 -6.37
C SER A 126 45.97 -26.23 -4.90
N GLU A 127 46.52 -27.14 -4.10
CA GLU A 127 46.28 -27.29 -2.66
C GLU A 127 46.79 -26.10 -1.84
N ILE A 128 46.03 -25.71 -0.81
CA ILE A 128 46.44 -25.33 0.57
C ILE A 128 45.16 -24.96 1.34
N PRO A 129 44.90 -25.51 2.55
CA PRO A 129 43.71 -25.19 3.33
C PRO A 129 43.96 -23.92 4.18
N SER A 130 43.47 -22.78 3.72
CA SER A 130 43.35 -21.58 4.55
C SER A 130 41.93 -21.45 5.11
N VAL A 131 41.86 -21.06 6.37
CA VAL A 131 40.64 -20.81 7.17
C VAL A 131 39.67 -19.94 6.38
N ILE A 132 38.57 -20.54 5.92
CA ILE A 132 37.54 -19.90 5.12
C ILE A 132 36.78 -18.94 6.03
N LYS A 133 37.11 -17.64 5.95
CA LYS A 133 36.13 -16.59 6.25
C LYS A 133 34.97 -16.82 5.28
N GLU A 134 33.77 -17.08 5.79
CA GLU A 134 32.55 -17.12 4.97
C GLU A 134 32.36 -15.74 4.34
N GLU A 135 32.89 -15.55 3.14
CA GLU A 135 32.54 -14.41 2.31
C GLU A 135 31.04 -14.49 2.03
N GLU A 136 30.30 -13.48 2.48
CA GLU A 136 28.88 -13.35 2.22
C GLU A 136 28.62 -13.35 0.70
N LYS A 137 28.29 -14.53 0.17
CA LYS A 137 28.00 -14.71 -1.25
C LYS A 137 26.81 -13.83 -1.64
N LYS A 138 27.08 -12.83 -2.48
CA LYS A 138 26.08 -11.89 -2.99
C LYS A 138 25.02 -12.62 -3.84
N PRO A 139 23.74 -12.27 -3.71
CA PRO A 139 22.68 -12.89 -4.51
C PRO A 139 22.83 -12.54 -5.99
N VAL A 140 22.54 -13.50 -6.88
CA VAL A 140 22.59 -13.37 -8.36
C VAL A 140 21.89 -12.08 -8.84
N LEU A 141 20.70 -11.84 -8.30
CA LEU A 141 19.90 -10.64 -8.55
C LEU A 141 19.45 -10.06 -7.21
N SER A 142 19.63 -8.76 -7.04
CA SER A 142 19.08 -8.03 -5.90
C SER A 142 17.81 -7.28 -6.31
N ILE A 143 16.77 -7.38 -5.48
CA ILE A 143 15.51 -6.65 -5.65
C ILE A 143 15.38 -5.65 -4.51
N ILE A 144 15.42 -4.36 -4.84
CA ILE A 144 15.23 -3.23 -3.92
C ILE A 144 13.83 -2.67 -4.16
N ARG A 145 13.15 -2.23 -3.12
CA ARG A 145 11.80 -1.68 -3.23
C ARG A 145 11.55 -0.57 -2.22
N GLU A 146 10.84 0.46 -2.66
CA GLU A 146 10.40 1.56 -1.82
C GLU A 146 9.07 2.10 -2.34
N PHE A 147 8.36 2.90 -1.56
CA PHE A 147 7.18 3.60 -2.04
C PHE A 147 7.15 5.05 -1.56
N GLU A 148 6.43 5.88 -2.32
CA GLU A 148 6.10 7.25 -1.94
C GLU A 148 4.64 7.52 -2.29
N PHE A 149 4.02 8.47 -1.60
CA PHE A 149 2.67 8.92 -1.90
C PHE A 149 2.73 10.13 -2.83
N ILE A 150 1.87 10.17 -3.84
CA ILE A 150 1.84 11.26 -4.82
C ILE A 150 0.50 11.33 -5.56
N GLY A 151 -0.13 12.50 -5.59
CA GLY A 151 -1.35 12.77 -6.34
C GLY A 151 -2.52 11.86 -5.97
N GLY A 152 -2.68 11.48 -4.70
CA GLY A 152 -3.66 10.48 -4.29
C GLY A 152 -3.36 9.06 -4.79
N GLN A 153 -2.13 8.78 -5.20
CA GLN A 153 -1.65 7.46 -5.61
C GLN A 153 -0.44 7.04 -4.77
N ILE A 154 -0.14 5.75 -4.81
CA ILE A 154 1.09 5.18 -4.26
C ILE A 154 2.00 4.85 -5.43
N ARG A 155 3.16 5.49 -5.46
CA ARG A 155 4.22 5.17 -6.42
C ARG A 155 5.14 4.12 -5.82
N PHE A 156 4.93 2.86 -6.20
CA PHE A 156 5.71 1.72 -5.74
C PHE A 156 6.92 1.49 -6.66
N LYS A 157 8.12 1.79 -6.18
CA LYS A 157 9.38 1.67 -6.94
C LYS A 157 10.02 0.30 -6.70
N VAL A 158 10.38 -0.39 -7.76
CA VAL A 158 11.16 -1.64 -7.72
C VAL A 158 12.43 -1.48 -8.54
N GLY A 159 13.57 -1.69 -7.89
CA GLY A 159 14.89 -1.74 -8.50
C GLY A 159 15.41 -3.16 -8.62
N LEU A 160 15.81 -3.57 -9.81
CA LEU A 160 16.52 -4.81 -10.10
C LEU A 160 18.00 -4.50 -10.32
N LYS A 161 18.88 -5.24 -9.65
CA LYS A 161 20.33 -5.17 -9.88
C LYS A 161 20.87 -6.55 -10.15
N ASN A 162 21.46 -6.75 -11.32
CA ASN A 162 22.24 -7.94 -11.61
C ASN A 162 23.59 -7.85 -10.88
N ASN A 163 23.97 -8.85 -10.09
CA ASN A 163 25.27 -8.89 -9.42
C ASN A 163 26.21 -9.93 -10.04
N THR A 164 25.85 -10.52 -11.17
CA THR A 164 26.68 -11.50 -11.87
C THR A 164 27.56 -10.82 -12.92
N GLN A 165 28.58 -11.56 -13.40
CA GLN A 165 29.44 -11.17 -14.52
C GLN A 165 28.80 -11.44 -15.89
N TYR A 166 27.51 -11.79 -15.92
CA TYR A 166 26.80 -12.28 -17.09
C TYR A 166 25.48 -11.53 -17.25
N SER A 167 24.94 -11.42 -18.47
CA SER A 167 23.62 -10.80 -18.66
C SER A 167 22.49 -11.78 -18.34
N LEU A 168 21.42 -11.28 -17.73
CA LEU A 168 20.17 -12.00 -17.52
C LEU A 168 19.18 -11.62 -18.62
N THR A 169 18.40 -12.58 -19.11
CA THR A 169 17.46 -12.37 -20.22
C THR A 169 16.03 -12.73 -19.82
N SER A 170 15.07 -12.17 -20.57
CA SER A 170 13.64 -12.48 -20.45
C SER A 170 13.10 -12.36 -19.02
N LEU A 171 13.43 -11.25 -18.36
CA LEU A 171 12.98 -11.00 -17.00
C LEU A 171 11.47 -10.71 -17.02
N LYS A 172 10.71 -11.48 -16.27
CA LYS A 172 9.28 -11.28 -16.03
C LYS A 172 9.06 -11.01 -14.56
N ILE A 173 8.54 -9.83 -14.23
CA ILE A 173 8.18 -9.44 -12.87
C ILE A 173 6.68 -9.59 -12.75
N THR A 174 6.20 -10.47 -11.87
CA THR A 174 4.77 -10.66 -11.60
C THR A 174 4.47 -10.10 -10.22
N PHE A 175 3.63 -9.07 -10.14
CA PHE A 175 3.24 -8.43 -8.90
C PHE A 175 2.03 -9.12 -8.29
N ASP A 176 2.04 -9.25 -6.97
CA ASP A 176 0.86 -9.61 -6.18
C ASP A 176 0.34 -8.32 -5.55
N ILE A 177 -0.60 -7.67 -6.25
CA ILE A 177 -1.16 -6.39 -5.86
C ILE A 177 -2.47 -6.66 -5.10
N PRO A 178 -2.60 -6.19 -3.85
CA PRO A 178 -3.83 -6.34 -3.09
C PRO A 178 -5.02 -5.73 -3.81
N LYS A 179 -6.19 -6.40 -3.75
CA LYS A 179 -7.42 -5.96 -4.44
C LYS A 179 -7.92 -4.56 -4.06
N ALA A 180 -7.48 -4.02 -2.93
CA ALA A 180 -7.80 -2.66 -2.52
C ALA A 180 -6.94 -1.60 -3.22
N LEU A 181 -6.02 -2.00 -4.11
CA LEU A 181 -5.21 -1.12 -4.94
C LEU A 181 -5.49 -1.38 -6.42
N LYS A 182 -5.79 -0.33 -7.18
CA LYS A 182 -5.93 -0.37 -8.63
C LYS A 182 -4.59 -0.02 -9.27
N TRP A 183 -4.02 -0.91 -10.09
CA TRP A 183 -2.83 -0.58 -10.87
C TRP A 183 -3.21 0.27 -12.10
N ILE A 184 -2.94 1.57 -11.99
CA ILE A 184 -3.26 2.58 -13.02
C ILE A 184 -2.25 2.53 -14.16
N LEU A 185 -0.97 2.75 -13.87
CA LEU A 185 0.10 2.76 -14.89
C LEU A 185 1.45 2.36 -14.30
N HIS A 186 2.46 2.20 -15.16
CA HIS A 186 3.84 1.98 -14.75
C HIS A 186 4.84 2.73 -15.62
N GLU A 187 6.03 2.95 -15.07
CA GLU A 187 7.17 3.56 -15.75
C GLU A 187 8.43 2.73 -15.51
N PRO A 188 9.37 2.65 -16.48
CA PRO A 188 9.20 3.05 -17.88
C PRO A 188 8.19 2.12 -18.58
N GLY A 189 7.79 2.44 -19.80
CA GLY A 189 6.73 1.74 -20.55
C GLY A 189 7.09 0.33 -21.04
N TYR A 190 7.48 -0.56 -20.11
CA TYR A 190 7.67 -1.99 -20.35
C TYR A 190 6.36 -2.65 -20.78
N GLU A 191 6.46 -3.74 -21.54
CA GLU A 191 5.28 -4.51 -21.96
C GLU A 191 4.58 -5.10 -20.73
N ARG A 192 3.29 -4.80 -20.57
CA ARG A 192 2.44 -5.30 -19.48
C ARG A 192 1.54 -6.42 -19.97
N LYS A 193 1.47 -7.52 -19.22
CA LYS A 193 0.54 -8.64 -19.42
C LYS A 193 -0.12 -8.98 -18.08
N GLY A 194 -1.33 -8.48 -17.87
CA GLY A 194 -2.02 -8.58 -16.57
C GLY A 194 -1.21 -7.87 -15.49
N ASP A 195 -0.86 -8.61 -14.43
CA ASP A 195 -0.03 -8.11 -13.33
C ASP A 195 1.48 -8.37 -13.53
N SER A 196 1.89 -8.68 -14.76
CA SER A 196 3.30 -8.89 -15.10
C SER A 196 3.88 -7.80 -16.00
N LEU A 197 5.16 -7.48 -15.77
CA LEU A 197 6.00 -6.68 -16.68
C LEU A 197 7.13 -7.50 -17.26
N LEU A 198 7.44 -7.26 -18.54
CA LEU A 198 8.54 -7.90 -19.26
C LEU A 198 9.70 -6.92 -19.46
N ILE A 199 10.90 -7.34 -19.07
CA ILE A 199 12.16 -6.62 -19.30
C ILE A 199 13.08 -7.57 -20.07
N SER A 200 13.40 -7.22 -21.32
CA SER A 200 14.06 -8.14 -22.26
C SER A 200 15.45 -8.60 -21.80
N LYS A 201 16.22 -7.71 -21.18
CA LYS A 201 17.60 -7.96 -20.76
C LYS A 201 18.00 -7.10 -19.57
N LEU A 202 18.84 -7.66 -18.70
CA LEU A 202 19.57 -6.95 -17.66
C LEU A 202 21.06 -7.30 -17.78
N GLY A 203 21.86 -6.35 -18.23
CA GLY A 203 23.29 -6.47 -18.47
C GLY A 203 24.11 -6.70 -17.20
N VAL A 204 25.42 -6.89 -17.40
CA VAL A 204 26.39 -7.14 -16.33
C VAL A 204 26.42 -5.95 -15.38
N ASN A 205 26.21 -6.18 -14.09
CA ASN A 205 26.13 -5.13 -13.06
C ASN A 205 25.08 -4.03 -13.32
N GLU A 206 24.19 -4.22 -14.30
CA GLU A 206 23.18 -3.22 -14.67
C GLU A 206 22.11 -3.12 -13.58
N LYS A 207 21.61 -1.90 -13.39
CA LYS A 207 20.47 -1.58 -12.55
C LYS A 207 19.33 -1.09 -13.43
N LYS A 208 18.16 -1.68 -13.28
CA LYS A 208 16.91 -1.17 -13.85
C LYS A 208 15.93 -0.89 -12.73
N ALA A 209 15.20 0.22 -12.84
CA ALA A 209 14.15 0.56 -11.92
C ALA A 209 12.84 0.70 -12.69
N LEU A 210 11.75 0.35 -12.02
CA LEU A 210 10.40 0.62 -12.49
C LEU A 210 9.58 1.21 -11.34
N SER A 211 8.54 1.94 -11.68
CA SER A 211 7.56 2.49 -10.76
C SER A 211 6.17 2.02 -11.16
N LEU A 212 5.39 1.50 -10.22
CA LEU A 212 3.96 1.27 -10.38
C LEU A 212 3.20 2.41 -9.73
N TYR A 213 2.13 2.87 -10.36
CA TYR A 213 1.22 3.86 -9.80
C TYR A 213 -0.08 3.16 -9.42
N LEU A 214 -0.33 3.09 -8.12
CA LEU A 214 -1.42 2.35 -7.52
C LEU A 214 -2.41 3.32 -6.89
N GLU A 215 -3.66 3.31 -7.32
CA GLU A 215 -4.73 4.12 -6.71
C GLU A 215 -5.44 3.31 -5.62
N PRO A 216 -5.53 3.82 -4.38
CA PRO A 216 -6.31 3.18 -3.32
C PRO A 216 -7.81 3.15 -3.65
N ILE A 217 -8.41 1.96 -3.60
CA ILE A 217 -9.86 1.76 -3.69
C ILE A 217 -10.47 1.74 -2.30
N ASN A 218 -9.81 1.03 -1.37
CA ASN A 218 -10.23 0.91 0.02
C ASN A 218 -9.02 1.07 0.94
N CYS A 219 -9.28 1.47 2.17
CA CYS A 219 -8.25 1.57 3.19
C CYS A 219 -7.87 0.20 3.72
N MET A 220 -6.56 -0.01 3.87
CA MET A 220 -6.01 -1.31 4.24
C MET A 220 -4.57 -1.17 4.73
N GLU A 221 -4.10 -2.23 5.37
CA GLU A 221 -2.68 -2.49 5.56
C GLU A 221 -2.38 -3.83 4.90
N SER A 222 -1.61 -3.81 3.81
CA SER A 222 -1.31 -5.05 3.08
C SER A 222 0.11 -5.03 2.50
N PRO A 223 0.77 -6.19 2.42
CA PRO A 223 2.00 -6.31 1.67
C PRO A 223 1.76 -6.17 0.17
N ILE A 224 2.69 -5.51 -0.52
CA ILE A 224 2.95 -5.73 -1.95
C ILE A 224 4.17 -6.62 -2.07
N ASN A 225 4.06 -7.69 -2.85
CA ASN A 225 5.16 -8.58 -3.19
C ASN A 225 5.26 -8.75 -4.71
N ALA A 226 6.32 -9.41 -5.16
CA ALA A 226 6.53 -9.69 -6.58
C ALA A 226 7.42 -10.92 -6.74
N THR A 227 7.25 -11.67 -7.83
CA THR A 227 8.16 -12.73 -8.24
C THR A 227 8.83 -12.33 -9.54
N VAL A 228 10.16 -12.36 -9.56
CA VAL A 228 10.99 -12.08 -10.74
C VAL A 228 11.52 -13.39 -11.30
N SER A 229 11.01 -13.82 -12.45
CA SER A 229 11.56 -14.95 -13.20
C SER A 229 12.47 -14.48 -14.34
N PHE A 230 13.57 -15.17 -14.60
CA PHE A 230 14.55 -14.80 -15.63
C PHE A 230 15.36 -16.01 -16.10
N PHE A 231 16.10 -15.87 -17.20
CA PHE A 231 17.06 -16.86 -17.67
C PHE A 231 18.49 -16.38 -17.44
N ASP A 232 19.38 -17.31 -17.06
CA ASP A 232 20.82 -17.05 -17.02
C ASP A 232 21.49 -17.27 -18.39
N VAL A 233 22.81 -17.11 -18.47
CA VAL A 233 23.58 -17.32 -19.71
C VAL A 233 23.61 -18.76 -20.22
N ARG A 234 23.14 -19.73 -19.43
CA ARG A 234 23.02 -21.13 -19.84
C ARG A 234 21.58 -21.47 -20.20
N ASP A 235 20.73 -20.46 -20.40
CA ASP A 235 19.28 -20.58 -20.60
C ASP A 235 18.59 -21.40 -19.50
N LYS A 236 19.12 -21.37 -18.27
CA LYS A 236 18.44 -21.99 -17.12
C LYS A 236 17.46 -20.99 -16.50
N PRO A 237 16.19 -21.39 -16.30
CA PRO A 237 15.21 -20.52 -15.67
C PRO A 237 15.45 -20.42 -14.17
N HIS A 238 15.31 -19.20 -13.64
CA HIS A 238 15.39 -18.86 -12.22
C HIS A 238 14.17 -18.04 -11.82
N ALA A 239 13.77 -18.11 -10.54
CA ALA A 239 12.70 -17.29 -9.99
C ALA A 239 13.08 -16.77 -8.60
N LEU A 240 12.92 -15.48 -8.36
CA LEU A 240 13.23 -14.86 -7.07
C LEU A 240 12.03 -14.09 -6.57
N THR A 241 11.59 -14.42 -5.36
CA THR A 241 10.52 -13.70 -4.68
C THR A 241 11.08 -12.47 -3.97
N MET A 242 10.55 -11.31 -4.32
CA MET A 242 10.79 -10.07 -3.62
C MET A 242 10.22 -10.19 -2.20
N LYS A 243 11.03 -9.82 -1.20
CA LYS A 243 10.52 -9.68 0.18
C LYS A 243 9.30 -8.74 0.15
N PRO A 244 8.23 -8.98 0.91
CA PRO A 244 7.08 -8.07 0.90
C PRO A 244 7.42 -6.66 1.41
N LYS A 245 6.71 -5.62 0.93
CA LYS A 245 6.73 -4.27 1.51
C LYS A 245 5.32 -3.93 1.97
N MET A 246 5.17 -3.64 3.25
CA MET A 246 3.88 -3.26 3.83
C MET A 246 3.53 -1.84 3.41
N ILE A 247 2.30 -1.65 2.97
CA ILE A 247 1.71 -0.34 2.68
C ILE A 247 0.46 -0.22 3.54
N SER A 248 0.37 0.88 4.27
CA SER A 248 -0.77 1.20 5.15
C SER A 248 -1.44 2.46 4.66
N ILE A 249 -2.75 2.39 4.46
CA ILE A 249 -3.60 3.46 3.93
C ILE A 249 -4.78 3.58 4.88
N THR A 250 -5.02 4.78 5.40
CA THR A 250 -6.05 5.03 6.41
C THR A 250 -7.11 5.99 5.86
N CYS A 251 -8.38 5.59 5.89
CA CYS A 251 -9.47 6.45 5.40
C CYS A 251 -9.78 7.47 6.48
N PRO A 252 -9.83 8.77 6.17
CA PRO A 252 -10.32 9.73 7.13
C PRO A 252 -11.82 9.55 7.32
N ILE A 253 -12.22 9.20 8.53
CA ILE A 253 -13.60 9.36 8.98
C ILE A 253 -13.67 10.73 9.63
N PHE A 254 -14.43 11.65 9.06
CA PHE A 254 -14.55 13.00 9.59
C PHE A 254 -15.57 13.09 10.72
N PHE A 255 -15.33 14.04 11.62
CA PHE A 255 -16.23 14.48 12.66
C PHE A 255 -15.86 15.91 13.03
N THR A 256 -16.56 16.88 12.43
CA THR A 256 -16.15 18.29 12.48
C THR A 256 -17.20 19.13 13.21
N GLU A 257 -17.11 19.19 14.55
CA GLU A 257 -17.99 20.00 15.39
C GLU A 257 -17.62 21.49 15.40
N VAL A 258 -16.36 21.81 15.09
CA VAL A 258 -15.82 23.17 15.24
C VAL A 258 -15.93 23.92 13.93
N ASP A 259 -16.59 25.07 13.96
CA ASP A 259 -16.56 26.02 12.84
C ASP A 259 -15.20 26.74 12.78
N ALA A 260 -14.70 26.95 11.57
CA ALA A 260 -13.46 27.66 11.32
C ALA A 260 -13.70 28.77 10.29
N ASN A 261 -13.17 29.96 10.53
CA ASN A 261 -13.20 31.03 9.53
C ASN A 261 -12.09 30.82 8.47
N LEU A 262 -12.26 31.44 7.30
CA LEU A 262 -11.35 31.31 6.16
C LEU A 262 -9.89 31.66 6.51
N ALA A 263 -9.67 32.73 7.27
CA ALA A 263 -8.32 33.16 7.65
C ALA A 263 -7.59 32.10 8.47
N ARG A 264 -8.29 31.44 9.41
CA ARG A 264 -7.78 30.34 10.21
C ARG A 264 -7.46 29.12 9.34
N VAL A 265 -8.32 28.79 8.37
CA VAL A 265 -8.10 27.66 7.45
C VAL A 265 -6.88 27.91 6.57
N LYS A 266 -6.75 29.09 5.96
CA LYS A 266 -5.58 29.49 5.16
C LYS A 266 -4.28 29.46 5.98
N SER A 267 -4.32 29.92 7.24
CA SER A 267 -3.19 29.83 8.18
C SER A 267 -2.86 28.39 8.59
N LEU A 268 -3.88 27.56 8.83
CA LEU A 268 -3.70 26.15 9.15
C LEU A 268 -3.05 25.39 8.00
N ARG A 269 -3.52 25.58 6.76
CA ARG A 269 -2.92 24.97 5.56
C ARG A 269 -1.40 25.13 5.58
N ARG A 270 -0.89 26.35 5.73
CA ARG A 270 0.56 26.64 5.74
C ARG A 270 1.37 25.95 6.86
N ARG A 271 0.71 25.45 7.91
CA ARG A 271 1.34 24.79 9.05
C ARG A 271 1.28 23.26 8.98
N LEU A 272 0.45 22.70 8.12
CA LEU A 272 0.34 21.26 7.94
C LEU A 272 1.59 20.73 7.22
N THR A 273 2.03 19.53 7.55
CA THR A 273 3.33 19.02 7.07
C THR A 273 3.29 18.44 5.67
N HIS A 274 2.11 17.99 5.23
CA HIS A 274 1.92 17.33 3.95
C HIS A 274 0.83 18.01 3.14
N HIS A 275 1.11 18.16 1.85
CA HIS A 275 0.24 18.71 0.84
C HIS A 275 0.27 17.78 -0.36
N ASP A 276 -0.89 17.37 -0.83
CA ASP A 276 -0.99 16.59 -2.05
C ASP A 276 -2.20 17.08 -2.84
N LYS A 277 -2.15 16.93 -4.16
CA LYS A 277 -3.20 17.45 -5.03
C LYS A 277 -3.43 16.58 -6.25
N LYS A 278 -4.67 16.59 -6.71
CA LYS A 278 -5.06 16.10 -8.04
C LYS A 278 -5.47 17.27 -8.91
N ILE A 279 -5.02 17.25 -10.16
CA ILE A 279 -5.32 18.28 -11.15
C ILE A 279 -6.01 17.59 -12.31
N PHE A 280 -7.29 17.91 -12.51
CA PHE A 280 -8.12 17.36 -13.57
C PHE A 280 -8.24 18.34 -14.73
N PRO A 281 -8.35 17.85 -15.98
CA PRO A 281 -8.62 18.69 -17.12
C PRO A 281 -10.08 19.16 -17.12
N LEU A 282 -10.29 20.44 -17.45
CA LEU A 282 -11.61 21.02 -17.69
C LEU A 282 -11.97 20.84 -19.17
N ILE A 283 -12.46 19.64 -19.53
CA ILE A 283 -12.71 19.24 -20.93
C ILE A 283 -13.85 20.07 -21.56
N LYS A 284 -14.92 20.31 -20.80
CA LYS A 284 -16.09 21.09 -21.21
C LYS A 284 -16.16 22.41 -20.44
N SER A 285 -15.43 23.42 -20.90
CA SER A 285 -15.37 24.73 -20.22
C SER A 285 -16.73 25.43 -20.10
N ASN A 286 -17.71 25.08 -20.92
CA ASN A 286 -19.09 25.55 -20.82
C ASN A 286 -19.86 24.92 -19.64
N GLU A 287 -19.40 23.79 -19.10
CA GLU A 287 -20.01 23.10 -17.96
C GLU A 287 -19.26 23.37 -16.64
N SER A 288 -18.42 24.42 -16.60
CA SER A 288 -17.56 24.76 -15.46
C SER A 288 -18.32 24.86 -14.14
N LEU A 289 -19.47 25.54 -14.13
CA LEU A 289 -20.32 25.66 -12.93
C LEU A 289 -20.78 24.28 -12.45
N SER A 290 -21.26 23.44 -13.38
CA SER A 290 -21.74 22.09 -13.06
C SER A 290 -20.62 21.18 -12.57
N ILE A 291 -19.41 21.29 -13.13
CA ILE A 291 -18.22 20.57 -12.68
C ILE A 291 -17.85 21.00 -11.25
N PHE A 292 -17.73 22.31 -11.01
CA PHE A 292 -17.41 22.85 -9.69
C PHE A 292 -18.46 22.45 -8.64
N ALA A 293 -19.75 22.61 -8.96
CA ALA A 293 -20.84 22.23 -8.09
C ALA A 293 -20.85 20.73 -7.79
N SER A 294 -20.52 19.87 -8.77
CA SER A 294 -20.43 18.43 -8.57
C SER A 294 -19.30 18.05 -7.60
N ILE A 295 -18.13 18.68 -7.74
CA ILE A 295 -16.99 18.46 -6.84
C ILE A 295 -17.32 18.92 -5.42
N VAL A 296 -17.86 20.13 -5.29
CA VAL A 296 -18.28 20.67 -3.98
C VAL A 296 -19.34 19.77 -3.34
N SER A 297 -20.33 19.29 -4.10
CA SER A 297 -21.35 18.38 -3.58
C SER A 297 -20.77 17.05 -3.11
N VAL A 298 -19.74 16.52 -3.80
CA VAL A 298 -19.03 15.31 -3.33
C VAL A 298 -18.34 15.57 -2.00
N LEU A 299 -17.71 16.72 -1.82
CA LEU A 299 -17.05 17.13 -0.58
C LEU A 299 -18.05 17.35 0.57
N GLU A 300 -19.18 17.97 0.31
CA GLU A 300 -20.26 18.22 1.29
C GLU A 300 -20.92 16.92 1.80
N LYS A 301 -20.77 15.79 1.10
CA LYS A 301 -21.20 14.47 1.59
C LYS A 301 -20.30 13.91 2.68
N PHE A 302 -19.12 14.50 2.91
CA PHE A 302 -18.28 14.19 4.06
C PHE A 302 -18.64 15.11 5.22
N ASP A 303 -18.45 14.65 6.47
CA ASP A 303 -18.69 15.46 7.68
C ASP A 303 -17.58 16.51 7.91
N ILE A 304 -17.37 17.34 6.89
CA ILE A 304 -16.42 18.45 6.82
C ILE A 304 -17.19 19.76 6.70
N LYS A 305 -16.59 20.85 7.18
CA LYS A 305 -17.20 22.19 7.16
C LYS A 305 -16.72 22.97 5.95
N SER A 306 -17.66 23.47 5.14
CA SER A 306 -17.37 24.49 4.13
C SER A 306 -17.18 25.84 4.82
N THR A 307 -16.06 26.49 4.55
CA THR A 307 -15.68 27.78 5.17
C THR A 307 -15.71 28.94 4.19
N PHE A 308 -15.60 28.64 2.90
CA PHE A 308 -15.74 29.58 1.79
C PHE A 308 -16.09 28.81 0.52
N LYS A 309 -16.95 29.39 -0.32
CA LYS A 309 -17.29 28.91 -1.64
C LYS A 309 -17.71 30.12 -2.48
N ASP A 310 -17.07 30.29 -3.62
CA ASP A 310 -17.43 31.32 -4.60
C ASP A 310 -17.21 30.80 -6.02
N PHE A 311 -17.99 31.33 -6.96
CA PHE A 311 -17.87 30.99 -8.38
C PHE A 311 -18.27 32.20 -9.24
N SER A 312 -17.36 32.62 -10.11
CA SER A 312 -17.58 33.63 -11.15
C SER A 312 -17.87 32.93 -12.48
N GLU A 313 -19.08 33.11 -13.02
CA GLU A 313 -19.46 32.60 -14.36
C GLU A 313 -18.69 33.31 -15.48
N GLU A 314 -18.47 34.62 -15.33
CA GLU A 314 -17.77 35.45 -16.32
C GLU A 314 -16.32 34.99 -16.48
N ASP A 315 -15.61 34.83 -15.36
CA ASP A 315 -14.20 34.40 -15.34
C ASP A 315 -14.04 32.88 -15.44
N ARG A 316 -15.15 32.13 -15.32
CA ARG A 316 -15.17 30.67 -15.15
C ARG A 316 -14.18 30.25 -14.07
N PHE A 317 -14.25 30.93 -12.94
CA PHE A 317 -13.33 30.76 -11.82
C PHE A 317 -14.11 30.33 -10.59
N GLY A 318 -13.65 29.26 -9.93
CA GLY A 318 -14.30 28.74 -8.72
C GLY A 318 -13.29 28.48 -7.61
N GLU A 319 -13.60 28.91 -6.39
CA GLU A 319 -12.75 28.70 -5.22
C GLU A 319 -13.61 28.16 -4.06
N ALA A 320 -13.19 27.05 -3.45
CA ALA A 320 -13.83 26.53 -2.25
C ALA A 320 -12.82 26.02 -1.22
N TRP A 321 -13.10 26.29 0.06
CA TRP A 321 -12.28 25.90 1.20
C TRP A 321 -13.08 25.09 2.20
N PHE A 322 -12.56 23.92 2.55
CA PHE A 322 -13.14 23.05 3.55
C PHE A 322 -12.16 22.75 4.67
N TYR A 323 -12.72 22.52 5.85
CA TYR A 323 -12.00 22.13 7.03
C TYR A 323 -12.63 20.89 7.65
N GLY A 324 -11.80 19.93 8.01
CA GLY A 324 -12.23 18.69 8.64
C GLY A 324 -11.34 18.28 9.80
N ILE A 325 -11.92 17.61 10.79
CA ILE A 325 -11.19 16.89 11.83
C ILE A 325 -11.55 15.42 11.73
N THR A 326 -10.55 14.54 11.77
CA THR A 326 -10.79 13.10 11.71
C THR A 326 -11.16 12.53 13.07
N LYS A 327 -12.13 11.61 13.12
CA LYS A 327 -12.71 11.07 14.35
C LYS A 327 -11.70 10.31 15.21
N VAL A 328 -10.85 9.50 14.59
CA VAL A 328 -9.95 8.55 15.27
C VAL A 328 -8.66 9.24 15.72
N LYS A 329 -7.90 9.81 14.78
CA LYS A 329 -6.59 10.42 15.07
C LYS A 329 -6.69 11.90 15.48
N LYS A 330 -7.86 12.52 15.36
CA LYS A 330 -8.06 13.97 15.57
C LYS A 330 -7.16 14.83 14.68
N ASN A 331 -6.74 14.29 13.53
CA ASN A 331 -5.97 15.03 12.53
C ASN A 331 -6.83 16.12 11.91
N GLN A 332 -6.25 17.31 11.79
CA GLN A 332 -6.84 18.41 11.06
C GLN A 332 -6.50 18.28 9.57
N ILE A 333 -7.50 18.47 8.72
CA ILE A 333 -7.36 18.40 7.26
C ILE A 333 -7.95 19.68 6.67
N VAL A 334 -7.24 20.26 5.71
CA VAL A 334 -7.73 21.38 4.90
C VAL A 334 -7.88 20.88 3.47
N ILE A 335 -9.01 21.17 2.85
CA ILE A 335 -9.24 20.88 1.43
C ILE A 335 -9.45 22.20 0.70
N TYR A 336 -8.76 22.34 -0.42
CA TYR A 336 -8.83 23.50 -1.29
C TYR A 336 -9.22 23.03 -2.69
N VAL A 337 -10.28 23.62 -3.24
CA VAL A 337 -10.72 23.38 -4.61
C VAL A 337 -10.57 24.65 -5.40
N LEU A 338 -9.89 24.57 -6.54
CA LEU A 338 -9.71 25.67 -7.48
C LEU A 338 -10.13 25.20 -8.87
N LEU A 339 -11.17 25.81 -9.43
CA LEU A 339 -11.49 25.71 -10.85
C LEU A 339 -10.96 26.95 -11.55
N ASP A 340 -10.15 26.73 -12.57
CA ASP A 340 -9.49 27.78 -13.35
C ASP A 340 -9.83 27.56 -14.82
N GLY A 341 -10.81 28.32 -15.31
CA GLY A 341 -11.31 28.23 -16.68
C GLY A 341 -10.32 28.73 -17.74
N GLU A 342 -9.44 29.67 -17.38
CA GLU A 342 -8.38 30.18 -18.25
C GLU A 342 -7.35 29.09 -18.53
N ASN A 343 -6.84 28.45 -17.47
CA ASN A 343 -5.88 27.34 -17.57
C ASN A 343 -6.54 25.98 -17.81
N LYS A 344 -7.87 25.95 -17.99
CA LYS A 344 -8.69 24.74 -18.24
C LYS A 344 -8.41 23.61 -17.25
N LYS A 345 -8.30 23.90 -15.96
CA LYS A 345 -7.96 22.90 -14.94
C LYS A 345 -8.84 23.01 -13.71
N VAL A 346 -9.01 21.89 -13.02
CA VAL A 346 -9.58 21.84 -11.68
C VAL A 346 -8.58 21.18 -10.74
N GLU A 347 -8.17 21.90 -9.71
CA GLU A 347 -7.25 21.42 -8.68
C GLU A 347 -8.03 21.10 -7.42
N ILE A 348 -7.82 19.90 -6.88
CA ILE A 348 -8.27 19.48 -5.56
C ILE A 348 -7.02 19.20 -4.74
N GLU A 349 -6.70 20.08 -3.81
CA GLU A 349 -5.60 19.92 -2.87
C GLU A 349 -6.13 19.51 -1.50
N VAL A 350 -5.45 18.55 -0.87
CA VAL A 350 -5.70 18.13 0.50
C VAL A 350 -4.40 18.29 1.29
N SER A 351 -4.50 18.99 2.40
CA SER A 351 -3.39 19.24 3.33
C SER A 351 -3.67 18.59 4.68
N GLY A 352 -2.65 18.04 5.33
CA GLY A 352 -2.77 17.32 6.61
C GLY A 352 -1.42 16.92 7.20
N ASN A 353 -1.45 16.22 8.33
CA ASN A 353 -0.24 15.71 9.00
C ASN A 353 -0.01 14.20 8.81
N ASP A 354 -0.87 13.52 8.04
CA ASP A 354 -0.83 12.07 7.82
C ASP A 354 -0.93 11.80 6.32
N GLU A 355 0.22 11.68 5.66
CA GLU A 355 0.33 11.50 4.21
C GLU A 355 -0.50 10.31 3.67
N PRO A 356 -0.46 9.10 4.27
CA PRO A 356 -1.36 8.00 3.87
C PRO A 356 -2.85 8.36 3.89
N GLN A 357 -3.27 9.19 4.84
CA GLN A 357 -4.66 9.61 4.98
C GLN A 357 -5.06 10.64 3.93
N ILE A 358 -4.16 11.57 3.61
CA ILE A 358 -4.32 12.53 2.51
C ILE A 358 -4.47 11.78 1.18
N THR A 359 -3.57 10.83 0.91
CA THR A 359 -3.61 10.04 -0.32
C THR A 359 -4.91 9.26 -0.46
N ALA A 360 -5.33 8.56 0.60
CA ALA A 360 -6.58 7.81 0.61
C ALA A 360 -7.77 8.73 0.27
N PHE A 361 -7.80 9.92 0.86
CA PHE A 361 -8.89 10.84 0.68
C PHE A 361 -8.93 11.46 -0.71
N LEU A 362 -7.78 11.82 -1.27
CA LEU A 362 -7.68 12.30 -2.66
C LEU A 362 -8.08 11.21 -3.67
N ALA A 363 -7.72 9.95 -3.40
CA ALA A 363 -8.17 8.81 -4.21
C ALA A 363 -9.70 8.71 -4.20
N GLU A 364 -10.30 8.76 -3.01
CA GLU A 364 -11.75 8.66 -2.81
C GLU A 364 -12.52 9.85 -3.41
N ILE A 365 -12.06 11.09 -3.19
CA ILE A 365 -12.69 12.29 -3.78
C ILE A 365 -12.61 12.21 -5.30
N GLY A 366 -11.47 11.80 -5.87
CA GLY A 366 -11.31 11.64 -7.31
C GLY A 366 -12.30 10.63 -7.89
N ASP A 367 -12.40 9.45 -7.26
CA ASP A 367 -13.34 8.41 -7.68
C ASP A 367 -14.82 8.86 -7.59
N ARG A 368 -15.22 9.43 -6.45
CA ARG A 368 -16.60 9.93 -6.26
C ARG A 368 -16.93 11.08 -7.21
N THR A 369 -15.97 11.95 -7.48
CA THR A 369 -16.12 13.05 -8.45
C THR A 369 -16.38 12.50 -9.85
N ARG A 370 -15.55 11.56 -10.33
CA ARG A 370 -15.76 10.92 -11.64
C ARG A 370 -17.17 10.31 -11.76
N LYS A 371 -17.58 9.54 -10.75
CA LYS A 371 -18.92 8.93 -10.70
C LYS A 371 -20.04 9.97 -10.73
N GLN A 372 -19.87 11.07 -9.99
CA GLN A 372 -20.85 12.17 -9.98
C GLN A 372 -20.92 12.89 -11.33
N LEU A 373 -19.80 13.12 -11.99
CA LEU A 373 -19.75 13.75 -13.32
C LEU A 373 -20.40 12.87 -14.40
N ILE A 374 -20.18 11.55 -14.36
CA ILE A 374 -20.87 10.58 -15.24
C ILE A 374 -22.38 10.60 -14.97
N HIS A 375 -22.79 10.55 -13.71
CA HIS A 375 -24.20 10.59 -13.32
C HIS A 375 -24.90 11.85 -13.85
N ASN A 376 -24.19 12.98 -13.80
CA ASN A 376 -24.67 14.27 -14.29
C ASN A 376 -24.51 14.43 -15.82
N LYS A 377 -24.01 13.41 -16.54
CA LYS A 377 -23.75 13.41 -18.00
C LYS A 377 -22.80 14.50 -18.47
N ILE A 378 -21.88 14.92 -17.60
CA ILE A 378 -20.84 15.90 -17.92
C ILE A 378 -19.70 15.20 -18.69
N ILE A 379 -19.34 13.98 -18.28
CA ILE A 379 -18.41 13.11 -18.99
C ILE A 379 -19.10 11.79 -19.34
N ASP A 380 -18.64 11.12 -20.40
CA ASP A 380 -19.29 9.93 -20.94
C ASP A 380 -18.68 8.64 -20.37
N ILE A 381 -17.37 8.63 -20.17
CA ILE A 381 -16.62 7.49 -19.63
C ILE A 381 -15.72 7.89 -18.46
N GLU A 382 -15.41 6.94 -17.57
CA GLU A 382 -14.53 7.19 -16.41
C GLU A 382 -13.16 7.72 -16.80
N ASP A 383 -12.65 7.27 -17.96
CA ASP A 383 -11.32 7.60 -18.45
C ASP A 383 -11.20 9.04 -18.97
N ASP A 384 -12.33 9.74 -19.13
CA ASP A 384 -12.32 11.13 -19.56
C ASP A 384 -11.71 12.04 -18.48
N PHE A 385 -11.87 11.69 -17.20
CA PHE A 385 -11.54 12.58 -16.08
C PHE A 385 -10.42 12.01 -15.19
N TYR A 386 -9.30 11.64 -15.81
CA TYR A 386 -8.06 11.36 -15.09
C TYR A 386 -7.30 12.62 -14.73
N ASP A 387 -6.48 12.50 -13.68
CA ASP A 387 -5.47 13.49 -13.35
C ASP A 387 -4.56 13.75 -14.58
N ILE A 388 -4.26 15.02 -14.86
CA ILE A 388 -3.46 15.45 -16.02
C ILE A 388 -2.14 14.67 -16.10
N ARG A 389 -1.48 14.42 -14.97
CA ARG A 389 -0.24 13.66 -14.92
C ARG A 389 -0.48 12.23 -15.39
N VAL A 390 -1.53 11.58 -14.87
CA VAL A 390 -1.90 10.20 -15.22
C VAL A 390 -2.16 10.08 -16.73
N SER A 391 -2.93 11.00 -17.31
CA SER A 391 -3.21 11.00 -18.75
C SER A 391 -1.93 11.11 -19.58
N ILE A 392 -1.04 12.05 -19.23
CA ILE A 392 0.21 12.26 -19.97
C ILE A 392 1.15 11.06 -19.83
N LEU A 393 1.29 10.49 -18.64
CA LEU A 393 2.11 9.29 -18.40
C LEU A 393 1.56 8.06 -19.14
N SER A 394 0.23 8.00 -19.34
CA SER A 394 -0.43 7.03 -20.20
C SER A 394 -0.32 7.35 -21.70
N LYS A 395 0.51 8.34 -22.08
CA LYS A 395 0.72 8.81 -23.45
C LYS A 395 -0.54 9.37 -24.11
N LEU A 396 -1.43 9.99 -23.35
CA LEU A 396 -2.66 10.60 -23.87
C LEU A 396 -2.74 12.08 -23.49
N CYS A 397 -3.21 12.91 -24.41
CA CYS A 397 -3.55 14.29 -24.09
C CYS A 397 -4.78 14.32 -23.17
N PRO A 398 -4.73 15.02 -22.02
CA PRO A 398 -5.85 15.06 -21.09
C PRO A 398 -7.08 15.83 -21.61
N TYR A 399 -6.96 16.56 -22.73
CA TYR A 399 -8.05 17.38 -23.29
C TYR A 399 -8.69 16.79 -24.54
N CYS A 400 -7.92 16.07 -25.37
CA CYS A 400 -8.41 15.54 -26.64
C CYS A 400 -8.09 14.05 -26.85
N TYR A 401 -7.51 13.40 -25.84
CA TYR A 401 -7.18 11.96 -25.81
C TYR A 401 -6.29 11.47 -26.97
N THR A 402 -5.69 12.38 -27.72
CA THR A 402 -4.74 12.03 -28.78
C THR A 402 -3.43 11.55 -28.17
N SER A 403 -2.77 10.59 -28.83
CA SER A 403 -1.50 10.05 -28.37
C SER A 403 -0.43 11.15 -28.25
N ILE A 404 0.26 11.17 -27.12
CA ILE A 404 1.47 11.95 -26.85
C ILE A 404 2.68 11.07 -27.13
N SER A 405 3.72 11.61 -27.77
CA SER A 405 4.93 10.83 -28.06
C SER A 405 5.74 10.52 -26.80
N GLY A 406 6.53 9.44 -26.82
CA GLY A 406 7.41 9.09 -25.70
C GLY A 406 8.36 10.23 -25.30
N ASP A 407 8.88 10.96 -26.28
CA ASP A 407 9.77 12.11 -26.06
C ASP A 407 9.05 13.27 -25.37
N GLN A 408 7.79 13.52 -25.72
CA GLN A 408 6.97 14.52 -25.03
C GLN A 408 6.67 14.08 -23.59
N VAL A 409 6.35 12.80 -23.35
CA VAL A 409 6.17 12.30 -21.98
C VAL A 409 7.44 12.48 -21.15
N GLN A 410 8.62 12.18 -21.73
CA GLN A 410 9.90 12.40 -21.03
C GLN A 410 10.15 13.88 -20.75
N LYS A 411 9.91 14.78 -21.72
CA LYS A 411 9.99 16.23 -21.50
C LYS A 411 9.10 16.68 -20.35
N PHE A 412 7.87 16.17 -20.28
CA PHE A 412 6.95 16.44 -19.18
C PHE A 412 7.52 15.92 -17.85
N ILE A 413 8.01 14.67 -17.78
CA ILE A 413 8.66 14.13 -16.57
C ILE A 413 9.85 15.01 -16.12
N ASP A 414 10.60 15.57 -17.06
CA ASP A 414 11.72 16.48 -16.82
C ASP A 414 11.28 17.90 -16.41
N GLY A 415 9.97 18.15 -16.21
CA GLY A 415 9.40 19.44 -15.84
C GLY A 415 9.29 20.45 -16.98
N LYS A 416 9.52 20.03 -18.23
CA LYS A 416 9.43 20.90 -19.41
C LYS A 416 7.98 21.01 -19.89
N LEU A 417 7.67 22.17 -20.47
CA LEU A 417 6.40 22.39 -21.15
C LEU A 417 6.31 21.53 -22.41
N ILE A 418 5.17 20.89 -22.62
CA ILE A 418 4.85 20.17 -23.85
C ILE A 418 3.57 20.74 -24.46
N GLN A 419 3.47 20.69 -25.78
CA GLN A 419 2.26 21.12 -26.48
C GLN A 419 1.65 19.92 -27.19
N CYS A 420 0.34 19.71 -27.02
CA CYS A 420 -0.36 18.67 -27.75
C CYS A 420 -0.43 19.05 -29.25
N THR A 421 -0.05 18.13 -30.14
CA THR A 421 -0.07 18.36 -31.58
C THR A 421 -1.47 18.47 -32.19
N ASN A 422 -2.50 17.99 -31.49
CA ASN A 422 -3.87 17.99 -31.99
C ASN A 422 -4.69 19.20 -31.49
N CYS A 423 -4.67 19.47 -30.17
CA CYS A 423 -5.45 20.57 -29.60
C CYS A 423 -4.62 21.82 -29.26
N ASN A 424 -3.31 21.82 -29.51
CA ASN A 424 -2.37 22.91 -29.24
C ASN A 424 -2.32 23.41 -27.79
N VAL A 425 -2.93 22.69 -26.84
CA VAL A 425 -2.88 23.03 -25.42
C VAL A 425 -1.49 22.76 -24.86
N GLU A 426 -0.98 23.74 -24.12
CA GLU A 426 0.26 23.63 -23.36
C GLU A 426 0.03 22.87 -22.05
N LEU A 427 0.88 21.88 -21.79
CA LEU A 427 0.85 21.03 -20.62
C LEU A 427 2.17 21.22 -19.87
N LYS A 428 2.08 21.64 -18.61
CA LYS A 428 3.23 21.84 -17.75
C LYS A 428 3.06 21.00 -16.48
N VAL A 429 4.15 20.45 -15.97
CA VAL A 429 4.17 19.92 -14.61
C VAL A 429 4.01 21.12 -13.69
N ASN A 430 2.88 21.21 -13.00
CA ASN A 430 2.79 22.11 -11.86
C ASN A 430 3.75 21.56 -10.80
N GLU A 431 4.83 22.29 -10.53
CA GLU A 431 5.83 21.95 -9.53
C GLU A 431 5.15 21.71 -8.17
N LYS A 432 5.80 20.83 -7.38
CA LYS A 432 5.40 20.39 -6.05
C LYS A 432 5.05 21.54 -5.13
#